data_AF-A0A7J5B8Q6-F1
#
_entry.id   AF-A0A7J5B8Q6-F1
#
_cell.length_a   1.000
_cell.length_b   1.000
_cell.length_c   1.000
_cell.angle_alpha   90.00
_cell.angle_beta   90.00
_cell.angle_gamma   90.00
#
_symmetry.space_group_name_H-M   'P 1'
#
loop_
_entity.id
_entity.type
_entity.pdbx_description
1 polymer ?
#
loop_
_entity_poly.entity_id
_entity_poly.type
_entity_poly.pdbx_seq_one_letter_code
_entity_poly.pdbx_strand_id
1 'polypeptide(L)'
;MSSTAYDMDGDGYNETLAQDTNGDGYDDTVHVDTDADGYIDTTYVDTDGDGITDVKGIDANQNGYYETIAEDTNADGYLETVYTDTNEDGYYETTQVDTDADGFIDQTFMDTDGDGVLDT
;
A
#
# COMPACT_ATOMS: atom_id res chain seq x y z
N MET A 1 -20.46 1.53 -7.28
CA MET A 1 -21.03 0.75 -6.16
C MET A 1 -21.18 -0.70 -6.60
N SER A 2 -20.03 -1.37 -6.64
CA SER A 2 -19.85 -2.80 -6.89
C SER A 2 -18.78 -3.33 -5.94
N SER A 3 -18.80 -4.64 -5.68
CA SER A 3 -17.73 -5.34 -4.96
C SER A 3 -17.55 -6.70 -5.58
N THR A 4 -16.31 -7.08 -5.86
CA THR A 4 -15.96 -8.37 -6.47
C THR A 4 -14.92 -9.07 -5.62
N ALA A 5 -15.10 -10.37 -5.37
CA ALA A 5 -14.15 -11.18 -4.65
C ALA A 5 -13.70 -12.36 -5.51
N TYR A 6 -12.42 -12.74 -5.40
CA TYR A 6 -11.81 -13.82 -6.16
C TYR A 6 -11.13 -14.81 -5.21
N ASP A 7 -11.54 -16.07 -5.33
CA ASP A 7 -10.87 -17.25 -4.79
C ASP A 7 -9.97 -17.80 -5.91
N MET A 8 -8.66 -17.55 -5.79
CA MET A 8 -7.63 -17.87 -6.77
C MET A 8 -7.13 -19.30 -6.66
N ASP A 9 -7.16 -19.90 -5.47
CA ASP A 9 -6.61 -21.24 -5.24
C ASP A 9 -7.69 -22.34 -5.07
N GLY A 10 -8.94 -21.95 -4.89
CA GLY A 10 -10.13 -22.80 -4.83
C GLY A 10 -10.39 -23.41 -3.45
N ASP A 11 -9.80 -22.87 -2.38
CA ASP A 11 -9.96 -23.40 -1.03
C ASP A 11 -11.22 -22.88 -0.29
N GLY A 12 -11.88 -21.86 -0.86
CA GLY A 12 -13.10 -21.25 -0.35
C GLY A 12 -12.90 -19.96 0.45
N TYR A 13 -11.66 -19.50 0.64
CA TYR A 13 -11.34 -18.13 1.03
C TYR A 13 -11.15 -17.26 -0.21
N ASN A 14 -11.17 -15.93 -0.07
CA ASN A 14 -10.96 -15.04 -1.20
C ASN A 14 -9.64 -14.31 -1.00
N GLU A 15 -8.73 -14.47 -1.96
CA GLU A 15 -7.41 -13.84 -1.90
C GLU A 15 -7.46 -12.41 -2.45
N THR A 16 -8.55 -12.00 -3.08
CA THR A 16 -8.72 -10.63 -3.54
C THR A 16 -10.14 -10.13 -3.36
N LEU A 17 -10.28 -8.90 -2.88
CA LEU A 17 -11.54 -8.18 -2.77
C LEU A 17 -11.36 -6.78 -3.37
N ALA A 18 -12.06 -6.50 -4.46
CA ALA A 18 -12.09 -5.21 -5.14
C ALA A 18 -13.42 -4.49 -4.91
N GLN A 19 -13.38 -3.17 -4.70
CA GLN A 19 -14.54 -2.35 -4.37
C GLN A 19 -14.56 -1.07 -5.20
N ASP A 20 -15.62 -0.90 -5.97
CA ASP A 20 -16.03 0.35 -6.60
C ASP A 20 -17.08 0.99 -5.68
N THR A 21 -16.68 1.91 -4.82
CA THR A 21 -17.55 2.62 -3.86
C THR A 21 -18.24 3.83 -4.47
N ASN A 22 -17.72 4.41 -5.54
CA ASN A 22 -18.23 5.66 -6.11
C ASN A 22 -19.18 5.45 -7.32
N GLY A 23 -19.08 4.33 -8.03
CA GLY A 23 -19.90 3.94 -9.18
C GLY A 23 -19.43 4.39 -10.56
N ASP A 24 -18.19 4.81 -10.72
CA ASP A 24 -17.60 5.22 -12.00
C ASP A 24 -17.14 4.04 -12.87
N GLY A 25 -16.99 2.86 -12.29
CA GLY A 25 -16.58 1.64 -12.97
C GLY A 25 -15.10 1.28 -12.80
N TYR A 26 -14.36 2.05 -12.00
CA TYR A 26 -13.04 1.72 -11.49
C TYR A 26 -13.13 1.27 -10.03
N ASP A 27 -12.19 0.42 -9.61
CA ASP A 27 -12.14 -0.05 -8.23
C ASP A 27 -11.40 1.00 -7.38
N ASP A 28 -12.08 1.62 -6.42
CA ASP A 28 -11.51 2.59 -5.47
C ASP A 28 -10.56 1.90 -4.47
N THR A 29 -10.79 0.62 -4.16
CA THR A 29 -9.98 -0.12 -3.20
C THR A 29 -9.88 -1.60 -3.57
N VAL A 30 -8.66 -2.15 -3.50
CA VAL A 30 -8.39 -3.58 -3.71
C VAL A 30 -7.60 -4.12 -2.53
N HIS A 31 -8.15 -5.13 -1.87
CA HIS A 31 -7.48 -5.88 -0.81
C HIS A 31 -6.97 -7.21 -1.37
N VAL A 32 -5.77 -7.62 -0.97
CA VAL A 32 -5.11 -8.86 -1.41
C VAL A 32 -4.54 -9.59 -0.21
N ASP A 33 -4.78 -10.89 -0.14
CA ASP A 33 -4.06 -11.87 0.68
C ASP A 33 -2.99 -12.50 -0.24
N THR A 34 -1.73 -12.11 -0.06
CA THR A 34 -0.65 -12.50 -0.98
C THR A 34 0.00 -13.83 -0.61
N ASP A 35 -0.17 -14.29 0.63
CA ASP A 35 0.39 -15.56 1.11
C ASP A 35 -0.65 -16.68 1.30
N ALA A 36 -1.92 -16.38 1.04
CA ALA A 36 -3.08 -17.29 1.06
C ALA A 36 -3.29 -17.94 2.43
N ASP A 37 -3.09 -17.17 3.50
CA ASP A 37 -3.34 -17.64 4.88
C ASP A 37 -4.74 -17.28 5.41
N GLY A 38 -5.53 -16.57 4.62
CA GLY A 38 -6.90 -16.15 4.88
C GLY A 38 -7.02 -14.73 5.44
N TYR A 39 -5.91 -13.98 5.57
CA TYR A 39 -5.90 -12.60 6.02
C TYR A 39 -5.34 -11.67 4.94
N ILE A 40 -5.95 -10.50 4.82
CA ILE A 40 -5.46 -9.46 3.91
C ILE A 40 -4.14 -8.90 4.45
N ASP A 41 -3.11 -8.91 3.63
CA ASP A 41 -1.79 -8.35 3.94
C ASP A 41 -1.45 -7.12 3.09
N THR A 42 -2.20 -6.87 2.01
CA THR A 42 -1.91 -5.80 1.05
C THR A 42 -3.18 -5.09 0.64
N THR A 43 -3.14 -3.75 0.59
CA THR A 43 -4.25 -2.92 0.11
C THR A 43 -3.75 -1.90 -0.91
N TYR A 44 -4.52 -1.71 -1.98
CA TYR A 44 -4.33 -0.68 -2.99
C TYR A 44 -5.54 0.27 -2.96
N VAL A 45 -5.32 1.57 -3.09
CA VAL A 45 -6.35 2.60 -3.06
C VAL A 45 -6.16 3.55 -4.24
N ASP A 46 -7.23 3.74 -5.01
CA ASP A 46 -7.39 4.81 -5.98
C ASP A 46 -8.19 5.94 -5.29
N THR A 47 -7.55 7.09 -5.10
CA THR A 47 -8.09 8.22 -4.34
C THR A 47 -8.73 9.28 -5.22
N ASP A 48 -8.44 9.29 -6.52
CA ASP A 48 -8.96 10.29 -7.46
C ASP A 48 -9.94 9.73 -8.51
N GLY A 49 -10.09 8.41 -8.58
CA GLY A 49 -11.08 7.68 -9.37
C GLY A 49 -10.71 7.53 -10.84
N ASP A 50 -9.43 7.57 -11.18
CA ASP A 50 -8.95 7.42 -12.56
C ASP A 50 -8.66 5.96 -12.96
N GLY A 51 -8.72 5.04 -12.00
CA GLY A 51 -8.45 3.61 -12.17
C GLY A 51 -6.99 3.21 -12.00
N ILE A 52 -6.13 4.13 -11.56
CA ILE A 52 -4.73 3.90 -11.21
C ILE A 52 -4.60 3.94 -9.68
N THR A 53 -3.69 3.14 -9.14
CA THR A 53 -3.46 3.14 -7.69
C THR A 53 -2.61 4.34 -7.29
N ASP A 54 -3.12 5.12 -6.35
CA ASP A 54 -2.39 6.21 -5.71
C ASP A 54 -1.63 5.75 -4.47
N VAL A 55 -2.19 4.79 -3.71
CA VAL A 55 -1.64 4.36 -2.43
C VAL A 55 -1.63 2.85 -2.31
N LYS A 56 -0.50 2.30 -1.82
CA LYS A 56 -0.36 0.90 -1.43
C LYS A 56 0.01 0.78 0.04
N GLY A 57 -0.77 0.02 0.81
CA GLY A 57 -0.45 -0.37 2.19
C GLY A 57 -0.08 -1.85 2.28
N ILE A 58 0.85 -2.21 3.17
CA ILE A 58 1.25 -3.59 3.49
C ILE A 58 1.20 -3.76 5.02
N ASP A 59 0.42 -4.74 5.47
CA ASP A 59 0.26 -5.21 6.86
C ASP A 59 0.87 -6.62 6.94
N ALA A 60 2.19 -6.67 6.97
CA ALA A 60 3.00 -7.87 6.85
C ALA A 60 2.81 -8.83 8.03
N ASN A 61 2.42 -8.33 9.20
CA ASN A 61 2.13 -9.17 10.36
C ASN A 61 0.63 -9.35 10.65
N GLN A 62 -0.23 -8.79 9.79
CA GLN A 62 -1.69 -8.96 9.76
C GLN A 62 -2.38 -8.58 11.08
N ASN A 63 -1.92 -7.50 11.72
CA ASN A 63 -2.48 -7.03 12.99
C ASN A 63 -3.44 -5.84 12.84
N GLY A 64 -3.65 -5.35 11.62
CA GLY A 64 -4.50 -4.23 11.28
C GLY A 64 -3.79 -2.88 11.19
N TYR A 65 -2.46 -2.84 11.30
CA TYR A 65 -1.63 -1.66 11.10
C TYR A 65 -0.66 -1.91 9.95
N TYR A 66 -0.60 -0.96 9.01
CA TYR A 66 0.33 -1.06 7.89
C TYR A 66 1.74 -0.69 8.33
N GLU A 67 2.71 -1.59 8.19
CA GLU A 67 4.13 -1.29 8.43
C GLU A 67 4.77 -0.63 7.23
N THR A 68 4.19 -0.76 6.03
CA THR A 68 4.67 -0.07 4.83
C THR A 68 3.53 0.61 4.09
N ILE A 69 3.76 1.87 3.74
CA ILE A 69 2.85 2.66 2.89
C ILE A 69 3.67 3.21 1.74
N ALA A 70 3.18 3.08 0.52
CA ALA A 70 3.78 3.65 -0.66
C ALA A 70 2.77 4.51 -1.42
N GLU A 71 3.23 5.59 -2.02
CA GLU A 71 2.39 6.60 -2.67
C GLU A 71 2.90 6.93 -4.09
N ASP A 72 1.99 6.97 -5.05
CA ASP A 72 2.15 7.62 -6.35
C ASP A 72 1.79 9.10 -6.16
N THR A 73 2.81 9.93 -6.15
CA THR A 73 2.70 11.35 -5.86
C THR A 73 2.44 12.18 -7.12
N ASN A 74 2.64 11.59 -8.30
CA ASN A 74 2.58 12.30 -9.57
C ASN A 74 1.46 11.79 -10.51
N ALA A 75 0.76 10.72 -10.13
CA ALA A 75 -0.33 10.05 -10.82
C ALA A 75 0.07 9.51 -12.20
N ASP A 76 1.24 8.87 -12.31
CA ASP A 76 1.70 8.18 -13.53
C ASP A 76 1.61 6.65 -13.47
N GLY A 77 1.19 6.11 -12.32
CA GLY A 77 1.03 4.70 -12.04
C GLY A 77 2.26 4.02 -11.44
N TYR A 78 3.30 4.79 -11.08
CA TYR A 78 4.44 4.31 -10.32
C TYR A 78 4.45 4.92 -8.92
N LEU A 79 4.94 4.17 -7.94
CA LEU A 79 5.00 4.63 -6.56
C LEU A 79 6.36 5.31 -6.33
N GLU A 80 6.37 6.60 -6.00
CA GLU A 80 7.61 7.35 -5.77
C GLU A 80 8.09 7.29 -4.33
N THR A 81 7.15 7.33 -3.38
CA THR A 81 7.49 7.47 -1.97
C THR A 81 7.12 6.20 -1.22
N VAL A 82 8.02 5.70 -0.38
CA VAL A 82 7.79 4.54 0.49
C VAL A 82 8.14 4.90 1.92
N TYR A 83 7.19 4.72 2.82
CA TYR A 83 7.32 4.88 4.26
C TYR A 83 7.33 3.51 4.94
N THR A 84 8.14 3.34 5.97
CA THR A 84 8.20 2.09 6.74
C THR A 84 8.23 2.37 8.23
N ASP A 85 7.28 1.78 8.96
CA ASP A 85 7.17 1.73 10.43
C ASP A 85 7.08 0.26 10.86
N THR A 86 8.22 -0.40 11.01
CA THR A 86 8.31 -1.83 11.34
C THR A 86 8.01 -2.11 12.81
N ASN A 87 8.17 -1.10 13.68
CA ASN A 87 8.00 -1.27 15.12
C ASN A 87 6.59 -0.86 15.61
N GLU A 88 5.81 -0.21 14.74
CA GLU A 88 4.44 0.26 14.93
C GLU A 88 4.27 1.26 16.08
N ASP A 89 5.26 2.12 16.30
CA ASP A 89 5.18 3.21 17.27
C ASP A 89 4.54 4.48 16.70
N GLY A 90 4.23 4.49 15.41
CA GLY A 90 3.62 5.60 14.70
C GLY A 90 4.63 6.58 14.07
N TYR A 91 5.91 6.26 14.12
CA TYR A 91 6.97 6.99 13.43
C TYR A 91 7.67 6.09 12.40
N TYR A 92 7.89 6.62 11.21
CA TYR A 92 8.57 5.87 10.17
C TYR A 92 10.06 5.78 10.45
N GLU A 93 10.62 4.56 10.53
CA GLU A 93 12.07 4.37 10.56
C GLU A 93 12.72 4.73 9.24
N THR A 94 12.01 4.56 8.11
CA THR A 94 12.57 4.90 6.80
C THR A 94 11.57 5.63 5.92
N THR A 95 12.09 6.55 5.11
CA THR A 95 11.37 7.15 3.98
C THR A 95 12.28 7.08 2.76
N GLN A 96 11.80 6.43 1.71
CA GLN A 96 12.47 6.31 0.42
C GLN A 96 11.73 7.13 -0.62
N VAL A 97 12.45 7.82 -1.49
CA VAL A 97 11.88 8.70 -2.51
C VAL A 97 12.60 8.50 -3.84
N ASP A 98 11.85 8.16 -4.88
CA ASP A 98 12.21 8.32 -6.29
C ASP A 98 11.78 9.73 -6.74
N THR A 99 12.73 10.61 -7.01
CA THR A 99 12.43 12.02 -7.32
C THR A 99 12.32 12.33 -8.79
N ASP A 100 12.78 11.43 -9.67
CA ASP A 100 12.69 11.59 -11.11
C ASP A 100 11.77 10.57 -11.80
N ALA A 101 11.09 9.72 -11.02
CA ALA A 101 10.09 8.74 -11.43
C ALA A 101 10.64 7.77 -12.48
N ASP A 102 11.91 7.36 -12.33
CA ASP A 102 12.56 6.39 -13.21
C ASP A 102 12.40 4.93 -12.74
N GLY A 103 11.74 4.74 -11.60
CA GLY A 103 11.51 3.45 -10.95
C GLY A 103 12.64 3.03 -10.00
N PHE A 104 13.62 3.90 -9.74
CA PHE A 104 14.70 3.67 -8.79
C PHE A 104 14.70 4.74 -7.69
N ILE A 105 14.91 4.30 -6.45
CA ILE A 105 14.99 5.21 -5.31
C ILE A 105 16.24 6.09 -5.41
N ASP A 106 16.03 7.40 -5.37
CA ASP A 106 17.09 8.42 -5.36
C ASP A 106 17.59 8.72 -3.94
N GLN A 107 16.66 8.77 -2.98
CA GLN A 107 16.92 9.23 -1.62
C GLN A 107 16.34 8.26 -0.59
N THR A 108 17.08 8.08 0.50
CA THR A 108 16.63 7.30 1.66
C THR A 108 16.95 8.10 2.91
N PHE A 109 15.93 8.35 3.71
CA PHE A 109 15.99 8.94 5.03
C PHE A 109 15.74 7.85 6.07
N MET A 110 16.40 7.94 7.21
CA MET A 110 16.24 6.97 8.30
C MET A 110 16.12 7.68 9.64
N ASP A 111 15.29 7.20 10.54
CA ASP A 111 15.34 7.53 11.97
C ASP A 111 16.09 6.40 12.69
N THR A 112 17.36 6.64 13.01
CA THR A 112 18.23 5.61 13.61
C THR A 112 18.23 5.63 15.13
N ASP A 113 17.73 6.69 15.77
CA ASP A 113 17.67 6.81 17.22
C ASP A 113 16.26 6.65 17.80
N GLY A 114 15.23 6.57 16.93
CA GLY A 114 13.86 6.26 17.26
C GLY A 114 13.17 7.42 17.98
N ASP A 115 13.55 8.66 17.67
CA ASP A 115 12.95 9.85 18.28
C ASP A 115 11.76 10.41 17.49
N GLY A 116 11.44 9.80 16.35
CA GLY A 116 10.36 10.17 15.46
C GLY A 116 10.72 11.27 14.46
N VAL A 117 12.00 11.65 14.38
CA VAL A 117 12.54 12.63 13.42
C VAL A 117 13.58 11.93 12.56
N LEU A 118 13.41 12.02 11.24
CA LEU A 118 14.39 11.48 10.30
C LEU A 118 15.76 12.16 10.49
N ASP A 119 16.80 11.35 10.57
CA ASP A 119 18.19 11.78 10.64
C ASP A 119 18.63 12.42 9.31
N THR A 120 19.53 13.41 9.42
CA THR A 120 20.15 14.12 8.29
C THR A 120 21.66 13.98 8.28
#